data_AF-A0A7X2ZA52-F1
#
_entry.id   AF-A0A7X2ZA52-F1
#
_cell.length_a   1.000
_cell.length_b   1.000
_cell.length_c   1.000
_cell.angle_alpha   90.00
_cell.angle_beta   90.00
_cell.angle_gamma   90.00
#
_symmetry.space_group_name_H-M   'P 1'
#
loop_
_entity.id
_entity.type
_entity.pdbx_description
1 polymer ?
#
loop_
_entity_poly.entity_id
_entity_poly.type
_entity_poly.pdbx_seq_one_letter_code
_entity_poly.pdbx_strand_id
1 'polypeptide(L)'
;MRHCSVQVRGLLTREELDRYNALIDVGHYLETQDRYDLVATVQKEIDILILPAIERLKEKSRQRDRDTEEYLRRKALEQELAKLAEEDDD
;
A
#
# COMPACT_ATOMS: atom_id res chain seq x y z
N MET A 1 2.14 17.36 13.44
CA MET A 1 2.71 16.54 12.34
C MET A 1 1.60 15.80 11.62
N ARG A 2 1.74 15.47 10.33
CA ARG A 2 0.76 14.64 9.60
C ARG A 2 1.28 13.23 9.41
N HIS A 3 0.49 12.26 9.87
CA HIS A 3 0.77 10.84 9.68
C HIS A 3 0.37 10.36 8.28
N CYS A 4 1.07 9.35 7.77
CA CYS A 4 0.62 8.62 6.59
C CYS A 4 -0.56 7.70 6.96
N SER A 5 -1.27 7.17 5.96
CA SER A 5 -2.34 6.23 6.23
C SER A 5 -1.82 4.95 6.88
N VAL A 6 -2.66 4.29 7.68
CA VAL A 6 -2.32 3.02 8.33
C VAL A 6 -1.87 1.95 7.32
N GLN A 7 -2.47 1.94 6.12
CA GLN A 7 -2.11 1.02 5.04
C GLN A 7 -0.69 1.26 4.52
N VAL A 8 -0.30 2.52 4.32
CA VAL A 8 1.06 2.87 3.90
C VAL A 8 2.06 2.55 5.01
N ARG A 9 1.74 2.92 6.26
CA ARG A 9 2.59 2.60 7.41
C ARG A 9 2.84 1.10 7.57
N GLY A 10 1.82 0.28 7.34
CA GLY A 10 1.91 -1.19 7.39
C GLY A 10 2.76 -1.83 6.29
N LEU A 11 3.22 -1.05 5.31
CA LEU A 11 4.06 -1.51 4.20
C LEU A 11 5.48 -0.92 4.23
N LEU A 12 5.83 -0.15 5.27
CA LEU A 12 7.21 0.27 5.52
C LEU A 12 8.07 -0.94 5.91
N THR A 13 9.32 -0.95 5.50
CA THR A 13 10.31 -1.88 6.05
C THR A 13 10.58 -1.54 7.52
N ARG A 14 11.28 -2.43 8.23
CA ARG A 14 11.63 -2.15 9.63
C ARG A 14 12.45 -0.85 9.77
N GLU A 15 13.47 -0.69 8.93
CA GLU A 15 14.33 0.50 8.93
C GLU A 15 13.57 1.77 8.55
N GLU A 16 12.70 1.70 7.53
CA GLU A 16 11.85 2.83 7.14
C GLU A 16 10.88 3.22 8.26
N LEU A 17 10.30 2.23 8.95
CA LEU A 17 9.37 2.46 10.06
C LEU A 17 10.07 3.10 11.27
N ASP A 18 11.26 2.62 11.61
CA ASP A 18 12.04 3.18 12.72
C ASP A 18 12.43 4.64 12.42
N ARG A 19 12.88 4.93 11.18
CA ARG A 19 13.15 6.32 10.74
C ARG A 19 11.90 7.19 10.71
N TYR A 20 10.77 6.65 10.24
CA TYR A 20 9.49 7.34 10.21
C TYR A 20 9.06 7.76 11.61
N ASN A 21 9.10 6.84 12.59
CA ASN A 21 8.72 7.14 13.96
C ASN A 21 9.64 8.20 14.58
N ALA A 22 10.96 8.10 14.35
CA ALA A 22 11.90 9.11 14.84
C ALA A 22 11.64 10.51 14.27
N LEU A 23 11.33 10.64 12.97
CA LEU A 23 10.99 11.93 12.36
C LEU A 23 9.65 12.48 12.88
N ILE A 24 8.67 11.62 13.15
CA ILE A 24 7.41 12.03 13.80
C ILE A 24 7.70 12.62 15.18
N ASP A 25 8.51 11.95 16.00
CA ASP A 25 8.82 12.39 17.35
C ASP A 25 9.58 13.73 17.34
N VAL A 26 10.56 13.89 16.44
CA VAL A 26 11.27 15.17 16.23
C VAL A 26 10.30 16.26 15.78
N GLY A 27 9.40 15.96 14.85
CA GLY A 27 8.40 16.90 14.36
C GLY A 27 7.47 17.38 15.48
N HIS A 28 6.97 16.46 16.31
CA HIS A 28 6.17 16.80 17.49
C HIS A 28 6.97 17.66 18.48
N TYR A 29 8.22 17.32 18.75
CA TYR A 29 9.08 18.15 19.59
C TYR A 29 9.18 19.59 19.05
N LEU A 30 9.43 19.76 17.75
CA LEU A 30 9.51 21.08 17.13
C LEU A 30 8.20 21.87 17.21
N GLU A 31 7.05 21.20 17.12
CA GLU A 31 5.73 21.82 17.37
C GLU A 31 5.61 22.35 18.80
N THR A 32 6.10 21.60 19.81
CA THR A 32 6.10 22.10 21.21
C THR A 32 7.02 23.31 21.43
N GLN A 33 7.97 23.53 20.52
CA GLN A 33 8.89 24.67 20.56
C GLN A 33 8.44 25.83 19.66
N ASP A 34 7.22 25.76 19.09
CA ASP A 34 6.68 26.72 18.12
C ASP A 34 7.59 26.95 16.88
N ARG A 35 8.40 25.95 16.52
CA ARG A 35 9.33 26.00 15.37
C ARG A 35 8.70 25.46 14.09
N TYR A 36 7.57 26.04 13.70
CA TYR A 36 6.80 25.60 12.52
C TYR A 36 7.56 25.68 11.19
N ASP A 37 8.56 26.57 11.12
CA ASP A 37 9.52 26.66 10.01
C ASP A 37 10.24 25.32 9.78
N LEU A 38 10.68 24.69 10.87
CA LEU A 38 11.41 23.42 10.83
C LEU A 38 10.47 22.21 10.74
N VAL A 39 9.28 22.29 11.32
CA VAL A 39 8.24 21.26 11.18
C VAL A 39 7.94 20.98 9.71
N ALA A 40 7.84 22.03 8.88
CA ALA A 40 7.60 21.89 7.44
C ALA A 40 8.72 21.09 6.73
N THR A 41 9.98 21.29 7.11
CA THR A 41 11.11 20.52 6.58
C THR A 41 11.04 19.06 6.99
N VAL A 42 10.78 18.77 8.28
CA VAL A 42 10.65 17.40 8.77
C VAL A 42 9.47 16.67 8.11
N GLN A 43 8.34 17.37 7.94
CA GLN A 43 7.18 16.82 7.23
C GLN A 43 7.53 16.41 5.79
N LYS A 44 8.30 17.23 5.07
CA LYS A 44 8.73 16.91 3.70
C LYS A 44 9.61 15.67 3.64
N GLU A 45 10.51 15.49 4.60
CA GLU A 45 11.34 14.27 4.69
C GLU A 45 10.49 13.03 4.93
N ILE A 46 9.44 13.14 5.76
CA ILE A 46 8.47 12.05 5.95
C ILE A 46 7.71 11.77 4.65
N ASP A 47 7.24 12.81 3.95
CA ASP A 47 6.49 12.67 2.70
C ASP A 47 7.33 11.94 1.63
N ILE A 48 8.65 12.17 1.59
CA ILE A 48 9.59 11.46 0.70
C ILE A 48 9.83 10.03 1.19
N LEU A 49 10.07 9.83 2.49
CA LEU A 49 10.36 8.53 3.09
C LEU A 49 9.26 7.49 2.83
N ILE A 50 8.00 7.91 2.78
CA ILE A 50 6.86 6.99 2.60
C ILE A 50 6.58 6.61 1.14
N LEU A 51 7.23 7.26 0.15
CA LEU A 51 6.99 6.99 -1.28
C LEU A 51 7.18 5.51 -1.67
N PRO A 52 8.23 4.80 -1.21
CA PRO A 52 8.39 3.37 -1.53
C PRO A 52 7.22 2.52 -1.02
N ALA A 53 6.71 2.79 0.17
CA ALA A 53 5.56 2.07 0.73
C ALA A 53 4.26 2.36 -0.01
N ILE A 54 4.08 3.59 -0.53
CA ILE A 54 2.97 3.93 -1.43
C ILE A 54 3.05 3.10 -2.72
N GLU A 55 4.24 2.95 -3.31
CA GLU A 55 4.41 2.12 -4.51
C GLU A 55 4.17 0.63 -4.24
N ARG A 56 4.63 0.11 -3.09
CA ARG A 56 4.28 -1.26 -2.64
C ARG A 56 2.77 -1.44 -2.50
N LEU A 57 2.05 -0.44 -1.97
CA LEU A 57 0.59 -0.48 -1.83
C LEU A 57 -0.11 -0.55 -3.19
N LYS A 58 0.32 0.29 -4.14
CA LYS A 58 -0.21 0.29 -5.50
C LYS A 58 0.04 -1.04 -6.21
N GLU A 59 1.24 -1.63 -6.07
CA GLU A 59 1.53 -2.92 -6.69
C GLU A 59 0.67 -4.04 -6.10
N LYS A 60 0.49 -4.07 -4.77
CA LYS A 60 -0.45 -5.01 -4.15
C LYS A 60 -1.87 -4.86 -4.70
N SER A 61 -2.32 -3.64 -4.97
CA SER A 61 -3.64 -3.44 -5.57
C SER A 61 -3.70 -4.00 -6.98
N ARG A 62 -2.72 -3.66 -7.84
CA ARG A 62 -2.65 -4.19 -9.22
C ARG A 62 -2.57 -5.71 -9.25
N GLN A 63 -1.84 -6.33 -8.33
CA GLN A 63 -1.74 -7.77 -8.28
C GLN A 63 -3.08 -8.43 -7.94
N ARG A 64 -3.84 -7.89 -6.97
CA ARG A 64 -5.19 -8.40 -6.68
C ARG A 64 -6.12 -8.31 -7.88
N ASP A 65 -6.00 -7.23 -8.66
CA ASP A 65 -6.82 -7.05 -9.86
C ASP A 65 -6.48 -8.13 -10.91
N ARG A 66 -5.18 -8.42 -11.12
CA ARG A 66 -4.71 -9.53 -11.98
C ARG A 66 -5.19 -10.89 -11.50
N ASP A 67 -5.05 -11.17 -10.20
CA ASP A 67 -5.46 -12.45 -9.60
C ASP A 67 -6.98 -12.67 -9.74
N THR A 68 -7.75 -11.58 -9.60
CA THR A 68 -9.20 -11.60 -9.78
C THR A 68 -9.57 -11.90 -11.22
N GLU A 69 -8.91 -11.24 -12.18
CA GLU A 69 -9.12 -11.48 -13.61
C GLU A 69 -8.80 -12.93 -14.00
N GLU A 70 -7.65 -13.45 -13.54
CA GLU A 70 -7.24 -14.83 -13.79
C GLU A 70 -8.24 -15.84 -13.21
N TYR A 71 -8.68 -15.60 -11.97
CA TYR A 71 -9.69 -16.44 -11.31
C TYR A 71 -11.01 -16.47 -12.11
N LEU A 72 -11.49 -15.31 -12.57
CA LEU A 72 -12.72 -15.22 -13.36
C LEU A 72 -12.58 -15.91 -14.72
N ARG A 73 -11.44 -15.76 -15.41
CA ARG A 73 -11.17 -16.46 -16.67
C ARG A 73 -11.14 -17.97 -16.49
N ARG A 74 -10.45 -18.47 -15.46
CA ARG A 74 -10.39 -19.92 -15.17
C ARG A 74 -11.79 -20.47 -14.88
N LYS A 75 -12.57 -19.77 -14.07
CA LYS A 75 -13.94 -20.15 -13.74
C LYS A 75 -14.85 -20.18 -14.98
N ALA A 76 -14.70 -19.22 -15.89
CA ALA A 76 -15.47 -19.21 -17.14
C ALA A 76 -15.12 -20.40 -18.04
N LEU A 77 -13.83 -20.71 -18.19
CA LEU A 77 -13.37 -21.88 -18.97
C LEU A 77 -13.85 -23.20 -18.36
N GLU A 78 -13.77 -23.35 -17.03
CA GLU A 78 -14.28 -24.54 -16.33
C GLU A 78 -15.79 -24.73 -16.57
N GLN A 79 -16.57 -23.64 -16.58
CA GLN A 79 -18.00 -23.68 -16.88
C GLN A 79 -18.30 -24.03 -18.34
N GLU A 80 -17.51 -23.54 -19.29
CA GLU A 80 -17.65 -23.86 -20.71
C GLU A 80 -17.31 -25.32 -20.99
N LEU A 81 -16.21 -25.83 -20.43
CA LEU A 81 -15.84 -27.25 -20.53
C LEU A 81 -16.88 -28.18 -19.90
N ALA A 82 -17.45 -27.81 -18.75
CA ALA A 82 -18.51 -28.58 -18.12
C ALA A 82 -19.76 -28.68 -18.99
N LYS A 83 -20.16 -27.59 -19.66
CA LYS A 83 -21.29 -27.60 -20.60
C LYS A 83 -21.03 -28.47 -21.81
N LEU A 84 -19.84 -28.38 -22.40
CA LEU A 84 -19.47 -29.23 -23.53
C LEU A 84 -19.48 -30.72 -23.16
N ALA A 85 -19.02 -31.06 -21.95
CA ALA A 85 -19.09 -32.44 -21.46
C ALA A 85 -20.53 -32.92 -21.23
N GLU A 86 -21.42 -32.06 -20.74
CA GLU A 86 -22.85 -32.36 -20.62
C GLU A 86 -23.51 -32.54 -22.00
N GLU A 87 -23.14 -31.74 -23.00
CA GLU A 87 -23.66 -31.85 -24.39
C GLU A 87 -23.15 -33.10 -25.13
N ASP A 88 -21.95 -33.61 -24.81
CA ASP A 88 -21.39 -34.83 -25.41
C ASP A 88 -21.98 -36.14 -24.81
N ASP A 89 -22.60 -36.09 -23.62
CA ASP A 89 -23.18 -37.24 -22.91
C ASP A 89 -24.67 -37.50 -23.25
N ASP A 90 -25.35 -36.58 -23.96
CA ASP A 90 -26.77 -36.66 -24.43
C ASP A 90 -26.89 -37.14 -25.89
#